data_AF-A0AA40IVP4-F1
#
_entry.id   AF-A0AA40IVP4-F1
#
_cell.length_a   1.000
_cell.length_b   1.000
_cell.length_c   1.000
_cell.angle_alpha   90.00
_cell.angle_beta   90.00
_cell.angle_gamma   90.00
#
_symmetry.space_group_name_H-M   'P 1'
#
loop_
_entity.id
_entity.type
_entity.pdbx_description
1 polymer ?
#
loop_
_entity_poly.entity_id
_entity_poly.type
_entity_poly.pdbx_seq_one_letter_code
_entity_poly.pdbx_strand_id
1 'polypeptide(L)' 'MRNCRKNPIEIFVEDEKIILQKSKSYDACTITADISEKIIPLANRQIVLSSYGIELLIKEIQQHLVK' A
#
# COMPACT_ATOMS: atom_id res chain seq x y z
N MET A 1 25.49 -4.62 -19.25
CA MET A 1 24.78 -5.58 -18.36
C MET A 1 23.53 -4.90 -17.81
N ARG A 2 22.34 -5.49 -17.98
CA ARG A 2 21.10 -4.96 -17.39
C ARG A 2 21.16 -5.22 -15.88
N ASN A 3 21.15 -4.16 -15.07
CA ASN A 3 20.96 -4.26 -13.63
C ASN A 3 19.52 -4.68 -13.34
N CYS A 4 19.26 -5.99 -13.32
CA CYS A 4 18.01 -6.51 -12.76
C CYS A 4 18.01 -6.23 -11.26
N ARG A 5 17.12 -5.34 -10.79
CA ARG A 5 16.90 -5.07 -9.37
C ARG A 5 16.66 -6.40 -8.65
N LYS A 6 17.45 -6.69 -7.61
CA LYS A 6 17.21 -7.81 -6.70
C LYS A 6 15.92 -7.50 -5.95
N ASN A 7 14.83 -8.17 -6.30
CA ASN A 7 13.59 -8.03 -5.54
C ASN A 7 13.72 -8.88 -4.26
N PRO A 8 13.39 -8.33 -3.08
CA PRO A 8 13.37 -9.12 -1.85
C PRO A 8 12.41 -10.31 -2.00
N ILE A 9 12.73 -11.41 -1.31
CA ILE A 9 11.89 -12.60 -1.22
C ILE A 9 11.38 -12.66 0.22
N GLU A 10 10.07 -12.79 0.38
CA GLU A 10 9.46 -13.07 1.68
C GLU A 10 9.45 -14.58 1.91
N ILE A 11 9.87 -14.99 3.11
CA ILE A 11 9.97 -16.38 3.53
C ILE A 11 8.92 -16.60 4.61
N PHE A 12 7.96 -17.47 4.34
CA PHE A 12 6.95 -17.90 5.30
C PHE A 12 7.20 -19.35 5.68
N VAL A 13 6.92 -19.69 6.94
CA VAL A 13 6.95 -21.06 7.46
C VAL A 13 5.54 -21.39 7.91
N GLU A 14 4.94 -22.41 7.30
CA GLU A 14 3.59 -22.87 7.60
C GLU A 14 3.62 -24.40 7.69
N ASP A 15 3.21 -24.93 8.84
CA ASP A 15 3.40 -26.34 9.23
C ASP A 15 4.86 -26.80 9.02
N GLU A 16 5.07 -27.79 8.15
CA GLU A 16 6.40 -28.32 7.77
C GLU A 16 6.86 -27.81 6.39
N LYS A 17 6.29 -26.71 5.90
CA LYS A 17 6.60 -26.15 4.57
C LYS A 17 7.26 -24.78 4.68
N ILE A 18 8.21 -24.55 3.79
CA ILE A 18 8.78 -23.22 3.52
C ILE A 18 8.13 -22.69 2.24
N ILE A 19 7.49 -21.53 2.34
CA ILE A 19 6.84 -20.85 1.22
C ILE A 19 7.68 -19.62 0.86
N LEU A 20 8.17 -19.58 -0.37
CA LEU A 20 8.93 -18.45 -0.92
C LEU A 20 8.03 -17.62 -1.82
N GLN A 21 7.75 -16.37 -1.44
CA GLN A 21 7.00 -15.44 -2.27
C GLN A 21 7.86 -14.26 -2.71
N LYS A 22 7.66 -13.81 -3.94
CA LYS A 22 8.21 -12.54 -4.39
C LYS A 22 7.63 -11.45 -3.49
N SER A 23 8.48 -10.70 -2.78
CA SER A 23 8.01 -9.62 -1.92
C SER A 23 7.20 -8.64 -2.75
N LYS A 24 5.94 -8.47 -2.34
CA LYS A 24 5.10 -7.41 -2.86
C LYS A 24 5.41 -6.22 -1.98
N SER A 25 5.80 -5.09 -2.57
CA SER A 25 5.76 -3.83 -1.87
C SER A 25 4.29 -3.54 -1.58
N TYR A 26 3.84 -3.92 -0.38
CA TYR A 26 2.55 -3.50 0.10
C TYR A 26 2.70 -2.04 0.49
N ASP A 27 2.29 -1.15 -0.41
CA ASP A 27 2.21 0.27 -0.09
C ASP A 27 1.22 0.42 1.07
N ALA A 28 1.62 1.14 2.11
CA ALA A 28 0.71 1.48 3.20
C ALA A 28 -0.17 2.66 2.77
N CYS A 29 -1.42 2.66 3.19
CA CYS A 29 -2.28 3.83 3.01
C CYS A 29 -1.63 5.05 3.68
N THR A 30 -1.47 6.15 2.94
CA THR A 30 -0.80 7.36 3.45
C THR A 30 -1.51 7.96 4.67
N ILE A 31 -2.82 7.78 4.80
CA ILE A 31 -3.64 8.40 5.86
C ILE A 31 -3.73 7.51 7.09
N THR A 32 -4.05 6.24 6.90
CA THR A 32 -4.38 5.30 7.97
C THR A 32 -3.22 4.39 8.36
N ALA A 33 -2.12 4.41 7.58
CA ALA A 33 -0.95 3.54 7.73
C ALA A 33 -1.26 2.02 7.69
N ASP A 34 -2.49 1.64 7.30
CA ASP A 34 -2.87 0.25 7.11
C ASP A 34 -2.29 -0.29 5.81
N ILE A 35 -1.89 -1.55 5.86
CA ILE A 35 -1.41 -2.29 4.72
C ILE A 35 -2.63 -2.91 4.03
N SER A 36 -2.85 -2.55 2.76
CA SER A 36 -3.94 -3.06 1.95
C SER A 36 -3.39 -3.65 0.64
N GLU A 37 -3.95 -4.77 0.19
CA GLU A 37 -3.61 -5.32 -1.13
C GLU A 37 -4.15 -4.46 -2.29
N LYS A 38 -5.15 -3.61 -2.00
CA LYS A 38 -5.81 -2.73 -2.98
C LYS A 38 -5.55 -1.28 -2.61
N ILE A 39 -4.39 -0.80 -3.01
CA ILE A 39 -3.98 0.60 -2.90
C ILE A 39 -4.34 1.31 -4.20
N ILE A 40 -4.95 2.49 -4.08
CA ILE A 40 -5.34 3.36 -5.19
C ILE A 40 -4.40 4.56 -5.22
N PRO A 41 -3.59 4.74 -6.28
CA PRO A 41 -2.73 5.91 -6.41
C PRO A 41 -3.52 7.14 -6.86
N LEU A 42 -3.26 8.27 -6.22
CA LEU A 42 -3.85 9.58 -6.50
C LEU A 42 -2.74 10.64 -6.68
N ALA A 43 -3.11 11.81 -7.21
CA ALA A 43 -2.20 12.95 -7.37
C ALA A 43 -0.86 12.59 -8.07
N ASN A 44 -0.92 11.86 -9.19
CA ASN A 44 0.26 11.32 -9.88
C ASN A 44 1.15 10.43 -8.99
N ARG A 45 0.52 9.53 -8.21
CA ARG A 45 1.19 8.59 -7.27
C ARG A 45 1.89 9.25 -6.08
N GLN A 46 1.64 10.53 -5.82
CA GLN A 46 2.16 11.18 -4.60
C GLN A 46 1.43 10.72 -3.34
N ILE A 47 0.19 10.26 -3.49
CA ILE A 47 -0.63 9.75 -2.40
C ILE A 47 -1.16 8.38 -2.81
N VAL A 48 -1.11 7.43 -1.89
CA VAL A 48 -1.56 6.05 -2.08
C VAL A 48 -2.54 5.72 -0.97
N LEU A 49 -3.79 5.43 -1.31
CA LEU A 49 -4.87 5.25 -0.32
C LEU A 49 -5.57 3.90 -0.48
N SER A 50 -5.97 3.32 0.65
CA SER A 50 -7.00 2.27 0.68
C SER A 50 -8.38 2.89 0.46
N SER A 51 -9.40 2.08 0.15
CA SER A 51 -10.78 2.56 0.02
C SER A 51 -11.25 3.31 1.27
N TYR A 52 -10.91 2.80 2.46
CA TYR A 52 -11.24 3.46 3.73
C TYR A 52 -10.49 4.80 3.90
N GLY A 53 -9.21 4.86 3.50
CA GLY A 53 -8.45 6.10 3.50
C GLY A 53 -9.05 7.19 2.59
N ILE A 54 -9.63 6.80 1.45
CA ILE A 54 -10.35 7.73 0.56
C ILE A 54 -11.59 8.31 1.25
N GLU A 55 -12.39 7.49 1.92
CA GLU A 55 -13.59 7.96 2.64
C GLU A 55 -13.24 8.96 3.74
N LEU A 56 -12.18 8.67 4.51
CA LEU A 56 -11.63 9.57 5.52
C LEU A 56 -11.18 10.90 4.90
N LEU A 57 -10.40 10.85 3.81
CA LEU A 57 -9.91 12.04 3.12
C LEU A 57 -11.05 12.94 2.64
N ILE A 58 -12.07 12.35 2.01
CA ILE A 58 -13.23 13.11 1.51
C ILE A 58 -13.93 13.82 2.66
N LYS A 59 -14.14 13.13 3.78
CA LYS A 59 -14.78 13.70 4.97
C LYS A 59 -14.00 14.87 5.54
N GLU A 60 -12.67 14.75 5.66
CA GLU A 60 -11.81 15.84 6.16
C GLU A 60 -11.81 17.04 5.20
N ILE A 61 -11.70 16.81 3.89
CA ILE A 61 -11.77 17.86 2.88
C ILE A 61 -13.10 18.60 2.97
N GLN A 62 -14.22 17.87 3.05
CA GLN A 62 -15.55 18.46 3.18
C GLN A 62 -15.67 19.33 4.43
N GLN A 63 -15.10 18.93 5.56
CA GLN A 63 -15.10 19.73 6.80
C GLN A 63 -14.32 21.04 6.66
N HIS A 64 -13.28 21.07 5.82
CA HIS A 64 -12.43 22.25 5.62
C HIS A 64 -12.85 23.15 4.44
N LEU A 65 -13.70 22.65 3.53
CA LEU A 65 -14.24 23.43 2.41
C LEU A 65 -15.35 24.41 2.82
N VAL A 66 -16.00 24.23 3.97
CA VAL A 66 -17.11 25.09 4.43
C VAL A 66 -16.60 26.28 5.28
N LYS A 67 -15.51 26.93 4.85
CA LYS A 67 -15.00 28.15 5.49
C LYS A 67 -15.24 29.39 4.65
#